data_AF-A0A1F5G434-F1
#
_entry.id   AF-A0A1F5G434-F1
#
_cell.length_a   1.000
_cell.length_b   1.000
_cell.length_c   1.000
_cell.angle_alpha   90.00
_cell.angle_beta   90.00
_cell.angle_gamma   90.00
#
_symmetry.space_group_name_H-M   'P 1'
#
loop_
_entity.id
_entity.type
_entity.pdbx_description
1 polymer ?
#
loop_
_entity_poly.entity_id
_entity_poly.type
_entity_poly.pdbx_seq_one_letter_code
_entity_poly.pdbx_strand_id
1 'polypeptide(L)'
;MVNFLLFKLLGINSQYALIAVLVLAAIFILVRRKDLFMDVIGSGLCFGVLYFFLFLVYLQFFPGVINSWYKLSNISGVLILGVPLEEPLFAFGFGMVAGPLYEVWQGYRLKKI
;
A
#
# COMPACT_ATOMS: atom_id res chain seq x y z
N MET A 1 -9.36 -9.40 -8.89
CA MET A 1 -9.23 -10.17 -10.15
C MET A 1 -7.88 -9.96 -10.84
N VAL A 2 -7.41 -8.72 -11.02
CA VAL A 2 -6.13 -8.40 -11.71
C VAL A 2 -4.90 -8.98 -10.99
N ASN A 3 -4.82 -8.90 -9.66
CA ASN A 3 -3.70 -9.48 -8.89
C ASN A 3 -3.58 -11.02 -9.09
N PHE A 4 -4.72 -11.71 -9.12
CA PHE A 4 -4.77 -13.16 -9.36
C PHE A 4 -4.27 -13.54 -10.77
N LEU A 5 -4.55 -12.71 -11.77
CA LEU A 5 -4.07 -12.91 -13.14
C LEU A 5 -2.56 -12.69 -13.25
N LEU A 6 -2.02 -11.63 -12.62
CA LEU A 6 -0.57 -11.36 -12.59
C LEU A 6 0.20 -12.51 -11.93
N PHE A 7 -0.30 -13.01 -10.79
CA PHE A 7 0.29 -14.15 -10.09
C PHE A 7 0.30 -15.42 -10.98
N LYS A 8 -0.83 -15.75 -11.61
CA LYS A 8 -0.99 -17.00 -12.35
C LYS A 8 -0.29 -17.01 -13.72
N LEU A 9 -0.23 -15.87 -14.40
CA LEU A 9 0.33 -15.78 -15.76
C LEU A 9 1.81 -15.42 -15.78
N LEU A 10 2.29 -14.60 -14.82
CA LEU A 10 3.66 -14.08 -14.82
C LEU A 10 4.52 -14.65 -13.69
N GLY A 11 3.95 -15.47 -12.79
CA GLY A 11 4.69 -16.05 -11.65
C GLY A 11 5.18 -15.01 -10.63
N ILE A 12 4.66 -13.78 -10.69
CA ILE A 12 5.07 -12.68 -9.80
C ILE A 12 4.46 -12.94 -8.43
N ASN A 13 5.24 -12.73 -7.36
CA ASN A 13 4.71 -12.81 -5.99
C ASN A 13 3.49 -11.88 -5.83
N SER A 14 2.43 -12.41 -5.19
CA SER A 14 1.17 -11.69 -4.98
C SER A 14 1.33 -10.36 -4.23
N GLN A 15 2.34 -10.23 -3.37
CA GLN A 15 2.65 -8.99 -2.65
C GLN A 15 3.11 -7.89 -3.63
N TYR A 16 4.06 -8.21 -4.52
CA TYR A 16 4.56 -7.26 -5.52
C TYR A 16 3.48 -6.89 -6.53
N ALA A 17 2.70 -7.87 -6.98
CA ALA A 17 1.60 -7.63 -7.90
C ALA A 17 0.53 -6.72 -7.28
N LEU A 18 0.23 -6.87 -5.99
CA LEU A 18 -0.68 -5.98 -5.27
C LEU A 18 -0.15 -4.54 -5.17
N ILE A 19 1.11 -4.37 -4.76
CA ILE A 19 1.75 -3.04 -4.65
C ILE A 19 1.74 -2.36 -6.03
N ALA A 20 2.13 -3.07 -7.09
CA ALA A 20 2.12 -2.53 -8.44
C ALA A 20 0.71 -2.07 -8.88
N VAL A 21 -0.33 -2.87 -8.60
CA VAL A 21 -1.71 -2.50 -8.91
C VAL A 21 -2.15 -1.26 -8.14
N LEU A 22 -1.80 -1.15 -6.85
CA LEU A 22 -2.13 0.02 -6.03
C LEU A 22 -1.43 1.28 -6.54
N VAL A 23 -0.15 1.20 -6.92
CA VAL A 23 0.60 2.32 -7.49
C VAL A 23 -0.02 2.76 -8.82
N LEU A 24 -0.35 1.80 -9.71
CA LEU A 24 -1.00 2.12 -10.99
C LEU A 24 -2.38 2.75 -10.79
N ALA A 25 -3.16 2.27 -9.82
CA ALA A 25 -4.45 2.85 -9.47
C ALA A 25 -4.31 4.28 -8.93
N ALA A 26 -3.34 4.53 -8.05
CA ALA A 26 -3.05 5.86 -7.53
C ALA A 26 -2.62 6.82 -8.66
N ILE A 27 -1.75 6.39 -9.57
CA ILE A 27 -1.37 7.16 -10.76
C ILE A 27 -2.59 7.47 -11.62
N PHE A 28 -3.46 6.49 -11.85
CA PHE A 28 -4.68 6.68 -12.63
C PHE A 28 -5.59 7.75 -12.00
N ILE A 29 -5.79 7.69 -10.68
CA ILE A 29 -6.54 8.71 -9.93
C ILE A 29 -5.90 10.08 -10.11
N LEU A 30 -4.59 10.21 -9.91
CA LEU A 30 -3.87 11.48 -10.03
C LEU A 30 -3.92 12.06 -11.44
N VAL A 31 -3.82 11.24 -12.48
CA VAL A 31 -3.92 11.67 -13.88
C VAL A 31 -5.31 12.21 -14.19
N ARG A 32 -6.37 11.59 -13.64
CA ARG A 32 -7.77 11.98 -13.90
C ARG A 32 -8.29 13.08 -12.96
N ARG A 33 -7.80 13.14 -11.74
CA ARG A 33 -8.25 13.99 -10.63
C ARG A 33 -7.05 14.65 -9.94
N LYS A 34 -6.36 15.53 -10.67
CA LYS A 34 -5.21 16.29 -10.15
C LYS A 34 -5.55 17.14 -8.92
N ASP A 35 -6.83 17.47 -8.73
CA ASP A 35 -7.33 18.19 -7.57
C ASP A 35 -7.20 17.39 -6.26
N LEU A 36 -7.18 16.05 -6.33
CA LEU A 36 -7.08 15.14 -5.18
C LEU A 36 -5.62 14.80 -4.82
N PHE A 37 -4.63 15.52 -5.33
CA PHE A 37 -3.21 15.21 -5.10
C PHE A 37 -2.86 15.13 -3.61
N MET A 38 -3.34 16.10 -2.83
CA MET A 38 -3.08 16.14 -1.39
C MET A 38 -3.82 15.04 -0.64
N ASP A 39 -5.01 14.65 -1.09
CA ASP A 39 -5.73 13.53 -0.48
C ASP A 39 -5.01 12.22 -0.76
N VAL A 40 -4.59 11.97 -2.00
CA VAL A 40 -3.83 10.78 -2.40
C VAL A 40 -2.56 10.66 -1.56
N ILE A 41 -1.69 11.67 -1.59
CA ILE A 41 -0.40 11.60 -0.90
C ILE A 41 -0.57 11.66 0.63
N GLY A 42 -1.47 12.52 1.11
CA GLY A 42 -1.74 12.69 2.55
C GLY A 42 -2.33 11.44 3.19
N SER A 43 -3.33 10.82 2.55
CA SER A 43 -3.90 9.55 3.03
C SER A 43 -2.92 8.40 2.93
N GLY A 44 -2.12 8.33 1.84
CA GLY A 44 -1.04 7.37 1.68
C GLY A 44 -0.02 7.46 2.81
N LEU A 45 0.51 8.66 3.08
CA LEU A 45 1.48 8.88 4.15
C LEU A 45 0.87 8.60 5.53
N CYS A 46 -0.34 9.09 5.81
CA CYS A 46 -1.01 8.89 7.08
C CYS A 46 -1.22 7.40 7.37
N PHE A 47 -1.78 6.66 6.41
CA PHE A 47 -2.03 5.24 6.58
C PHE A 47 -0.73 4.43 6.61
N GLY A 48 0.25 4.76 5.75
CA GLY A 48 1.56 4.09 5.73
C GLY A 48 2.32 4.23 7.05
N VAL A 49 2.38 5.45 7.61
CA VAL A 49 3.05 5.71 8.89
C VAL A 49 2.31 5.04 10.05
N LEU A 50 0.98 5.17 10.11
CA LEU A 50 0.18 4.55 11.16
C LEU A 50 0.32 3.02 11.12
N TYR A 51 0.21 2.42 9.93
CA TYR A 51 0.38 0.99 9.73
C TYR A 51 1.75 0.52 10.17
N PHE A 52 2.81 1.20 9.72
CA PHE A 52 4.18 0.86 10.08
C PHE A 52 4.40 0.94 11.60
N PHE A 53 3.90 1.98 12.25
CA PHE A 53 3.99 2.12 13.71
C PHE A 53 3.25 1.00 14.44
N LEU A 54 2.02 0.68 14.04
CA LEU A 54 1.25 -0.44 14.60
C LEU A 54 1.96 -1.77 14.39
N PHE A 55 2.63 -1.95 13.25
CA PHE A 55 3.41 -3.14 12.96
C PHE A 55 4.64 -3.26 13.89
N LEU A 56 5.32 -2.15 14.19
CA LEU A 56 6.41 -2.15 15.18
C LEU A 56 5.92 -2.57 16.56
N VAL A 57 4.76 -2.06 16.98
CA VAL A 57 4.11 -2.48 18.24
C VAL A 57 3.81 -3.98 18.19
N TYR A 58 3.25 -4.48 17.08
CA TYR A 58 2.98 -5.89 16.87
C TYR A 58 4.24 -6.77 17.01
N LEU A 59 5.38 -6.33 16.47
CA LEU A 59 6.65 -7.06 16.59
C LEU A 59 7.19 -7.13 18.03
N GLN A 60 6.83 -6.19 18.91
CA GLN A 60 7.19 -6.30 20.33
C GLN A 60 6.48 -7.48 21.01
N PHE A 61 5.24 -7.77 20.61
CA PHE A 61 4.48 -8.90 21.12
C PHE A 61 4.86 -10.23 20.44
N PHE A 62 5.27 -10.18 19.17
CA PHE A 62 5.56 -11.36 18.35
C PHE A 62 6.91 -11.27 17.61
N PRO A 63 8.06 -11.28 18.33
CA PRO A 63 9.37 -10.98 17.75
C PRO A 63 9.87 -12.01 16.71
N GLY A 64 9.32 -13.23 16.71
CA GLY A 64 9.69 -14.29 15.76
C GLY A 64 8.81 -14.39 14.51
N VAL A 65 7.76 -13.56 14.39
CA VAL A 65 6.74 -13.73 13.35
C VAL A 65 7.31 -13.54 11.94
N ILE A 66 8.25 -12.63 11.77
CA ILE A 66 8.86 -12.35 10.47
C ILE A 66 9.61 -13.58 9.95
N ASN A 67 10.46 -14.19 10.77
CA ASN A 67 11.22 -15.36 10.35
C ASN A 67 10.33 -16.61 10.18
N SER A 68 9.22 -16.67 10.91
CA SER A 68 8.37 -17.87 10.96
C SER A 68 7.31 -17.87 9.86
N TRP A 69 6.71 -16.71 9.58
CA TRP A 69 5.52 -16.59 8.71
C TRP A 69 5.83 -15.90 7.39
N TYR A 70 6.80 -14.99 7.36
CA TYR A 70 7.21 -14.36 6.11
C TYR A 70 8.22 -15.25 5.39
N LYS A 71 7.87 -15.64 4.16
CA LYS A 71 8.83 -16.24 3.23
C LYS A 71 9.71 -15.14 2.64
N LEU A 72 10.70 -14.68 3.42
CA LEU A 72 11.60 -13.59 3.03
C LEU A 72 12.30 -13.85 1.69
N SER A 73 12.56 -15.13 1.34
CA SER A 73 13.10 -15.54 0.04
C SER A 73 12.22 -15.20 -1.16
N ASN A 74 10.91 -15.01 -0.93
CA ASN A 74 9.95 -14.72 -1.99
C ASN A 74 9.69 -13.22 -2.12
N ILE A 75 10.21 -12.39 -1.22
CA ILE A 75 10.16 -10.93 -1.24
C ILE A 75 11.59 -10.37 -1.25
N SER A 76 11.79 -9.07 -1.03
CA SER A 76 13.11 -8.46 -1.19
C SER A 76 14.11 -8.88 -0.11
N GLY A 77 13.59 -9.35 1.03
CA GLY A 77 14.39 -9.63 2.23
C GLY A 77 14.87 -8.36 2.95
N VAL A 78 14.50 -7.16 2.47
CA VAL A 78 14.88 -5.89 3.10
C VAL A 78 13.96 -5.61 4.28
N LEU A 79 14.54 -5.42 5.47
CA LEU A 79 13.82 -5.12 6.70
C LEU A 79 14.12 -3.70 7.17
N ILE A 80 13.08 -2.93 7.48
CA ILE A 80 13.15 -1.62 8.13
C ILE A 80 12.69 -1.82 9.58
N LEU A 81 13.61 -1.68 10.54
CA LEU A 81 13.32 -1.90 11.97
C LEU A 81 12.65 -3.27 12.25
N GLY A 82 13.03 -4.29 11.47
CA GLY A 82 12.46 -5.64 11.56
C GLY A 82 11.20 -5.87 10.73
N VAL A 83 10.60 -4.83 10.14
CA VAL A 83 9.42 -4.95 9.28
C VAL A 83 9.84 -5.10 7.81
N PRO A 84 9.32 -6.06 7.04
CA PRO A 84 9.59 -6.16 5.61
C PRO A 84 9.20 -4.88 4.85
N LEU A 85 10.06 -4.41 3.95
CA LEU A 85 9.85 -3.17 3.18
C LEU A 85 8.53 -3.14 2.41
N GLU A 86 8.05 -4.28 1.95
CA GLU A 86 6.82 -4.42 1.18
C GLU A 86 5.57 -4.05 1.99
N GLU A 87 5.61 -4.19 3.32
CA GLU A 87 4.50 -3.88 4.22
C GLU A 87 4.16 -2.38 4.27
N PRO A 88 5.10 -1.46 4.58
CA PRO A 88 4.82 -0.03 4.50
C PRO A 88 4.55 0.44 3.07
N LEU A 89 5.15 -0.17 2.04
CA LEU A 89 4.84 0.16 0.63
C LEU A 89 3.41 -0.22 0.26
N PHE A 90 2.95 -1.40 0.68
CA PHE A 90 1.57 -1.83 0.53
C PHE A 90 0.63 -0.87 1.25
N ALA A 91 0.89 -0.56 2.51
CA ALA A 91 0.05 0.34 3.30
C ALA A 91 -0.02 1.73 2.66
N PHE A 92 1.12 2.29 2.28
CA PHE A 92 1.17 3.58 1.57
C PHE A 92 0.36 3.55 0.27
N GLY A 93 0.54 2.51 -0.56
CA GLY A 93 -0.22 2.31 -1.79
C GLY A 93 -1.73 2.17 -1.56
N PHE A 94 -2.12 1.45 -0.51
CA PHE A 94 -3.51 1.28 -0.15
C PHE A 94 -4.13 2.60 0.30
N GLY A 95 -3.44 3.36 1.16
CA GLY A 95 -3.86 4.69 1.60
C GLY A 95 -4.09 5.63 0.42
N MET A 96 -3.13 5.69 -0.52
CA MET A 96 -3.22 6.53 -1.72
C MET A 96 -4.48 6.27 -2.57
N VAL A 97 -5.00 5.05 -2.57
CA VAL A 97 -6.20 4.68 -3.33
C VAL A 97 -7.46 4.81 -2.48
N ALA A 98 -7.42 4.36 -1.23
CA ALA A 98 -8.59 4.31 -0.35
C ALA A 98 -9.00 5.70 0.13
N GLY A 99 -8.06 6.59 0.40
CA GLY A 99 -8.31 7.96 0.83
C GLY A 99 -9.22 8.74 -0.13
N PRO A 100 -8.83 8.95 -1.39
CA PRO A 100 -9.62 9.69 -2.38
C PRO A 100 -10.78 8.89 -2.99
N LEU A 101 -10.99 7.63 -2.56
CA LEU A 101 -11.92 6.71 -3.23
C LEU A 101 -13.34 7.26 -3.22
N TYR A 102 -13.74 7.91 -2.13
CA TYR A 102 -15.07 8.48 -1.96
C TYR A 102 -15.29 9.64 -2.95
N GLU A 103 -14.34 10.56 -3.07
CA GLU A 103 -14.37 11.73 -3.94
C GLU A 103 -14.32 11.33 -5.42
N VAL A 104 -13.57 10.27 -5.73
CA VAL A 104 -13.51 9.68 -7.07
C VAL A 104 -14.85 9.04 -7.43
N TRP A 105 -15.43 8.26 -6.52
CA TRP A 105 -16.68 7.53 -6.78
C TRP A 105 -17.88 8.47 -6.91
N GLN A 106 -17.99 9.46 -6.03
CA GLN A 106 -19.11 10.40 -6.03
C GLN A 106 -18.94 11.57 -7.02
N GLY A 107 -17.73 11.77 -7.54
CA GLY A 107 -17.43 12.89 -8.43
C GLY A 107 -17.39 14.25 -7.72
N TYR A 108 -17.38 14.27 -6.39
CA TYR A 108 -17.29 15.51 -5.61
C TYR A 108 -15.93 16.18 -5.81
N ARG A 109 -15.94 17.51 -5.90
CA ARG A 109 -14.72 18.33 -5.89
C ARG A 109 -14.52 18.91 -4.50
N LEU A 110 -13.27 18.95 -4.07
CA LEU A 110 -12.92 19.64 -2.84
C LEU A 110 -13.27 21.13 -2.96
N LYS A 111 -14.06 21.62 -2.01
CA LYS A 111 -14.30 23.05 -1.86
C LYS A 111 -13.04 23.66 -1.27
N LYS A 112 -12.32 24.49 -2.05
CA LYS A 112 -11.27 25.33 -1.48
C LYS A 112 -11.92 26.31 -0.50
N ILE A 113 -11.53 26.20 0.76
CA ILE A 113 -11.87 27.15 1.83
C ILE A 113 -10.92 28.34 1.71
#